data_AF-A0A557ZR12-F1
#
_entry.id   AF-A0A557ZR12-F1
#
_cell.length_a   1.000
_cell.length_b   1.000
_cell.length_c   1.000
_cell.angle_alpha   90.00
_cell.angle_beta   90.00
_cell.angle_gamma   90.00
#
_symmetry.space_group_name_H-M   'P 1'
#
loop_
_entity.id
_entity.type
_entity.pdbx_description
1 polymer ?
#
loop_
_entity_poly.entity_id
_entity_poly.type
_entity_poly.pdbx_seq_one_letter_code
_entity_poly.pdbx_strand_id
1 'polypeptide(L)'
;MFLTKLDINAASREFRRDYTDVQHMHRTIMSGYPNLAGDEPARQAHGVLWRLDPAQHGFTLYVQSHTKPDWTSLTPGYLQEPAHVRDLSSILEAVQPGRKLAFRLVANPTRAQPAKGEPGQRARGKRVAHRDPEKQIEWLARQGERHGFVIPLGVNGKPDIAPSPT
;
A
#
# COMPACT_ATOMS: atom_id res chain seq x y z
N MET A 1 3.80 -8.49 13.07
CA MET A 1 3.53 -7.40 12.08
C MET A 1 2.44 -6.52 12.65
N PHE A 2 2.50 -5.20 12.47
CA PHE A 2 1.54 -4.25 13.01
C PHE A 2 0.68 -3.63 11.91
N LEU A 3 -0.57 -3.30 12.26
CA LEU A 3 -1.46 -2.45 11.47
C LEU A 3 -1.93 -1.30 12.35
N THR A 4 -1.74 -0.09 11.85
CA THR A 4 -2.27 1.14 12.42
C THR A 4 -3.45 1.63 11.60
N LYS A 5 -4.52 2.03 12.27
CA LYS A 5 -5.58 2.87 11.72
C LYS A 5 -5.45 4.29 12.29
N LEU A 6 -5.32 5.27 11.41
CA LEU A 6 -5.26 6.69 11.73
C LEU A 6 -6.48 7.39 11.13
N ASP A 7 -7.35 7.94 11.97
CA ASP A 7 -8.50 8.74 11.52
C ASP A 7 -8.06 10.20 11.36
N ILE A 8 -7.95 10.63 10.11
CA ILE A 8 -7.28 11.87 9.73
C ILE A 8 -8.24 13.05 9.79
N ASN A 9 -7.79 14.15 10.38
CA ASN A 9 -8.50 15.42 10.34
C ASN A 9 -8.23 16.16 9.02
N ALA A 10 -9.21 16.14 8.11
CA ALA A 10 -9.11 16.82 6.81
C ALA A 10 -8.91 18.35 6.92
N ALA A 11 -9.28 18.97 8.06
CA ALA A 11 -9.04 20.40 8.30
C ALA A 11 -7.59 20.72 8.66
N SER A 12 -6.79 19.73 9.09
CA SER A 12 -5.38 19.91 9.43
C SER A 12 -4.60 20.49 8.25
N ARG A 13 -3.81 21.52 8.52
CA ARG A 13 -2.94 22.15 7.51
C ARG A 13 -1.83 21.18 7.09
N GLU A 14 -1.27 20.46 8.05
CA GLU A 14 -0.23 19.45 7.85
C GLU A 14 -0.76 18.31 6.99
N PHE A 15 -1.97 17.81 7.26
CA PHE A 15 -2.57 16.79 6.40
C PHE A 15 -2.85 17.33 5.00
N ARG A 16 -3.36 18.55 4.84
CA ARG A 16 -3.57 19.13 3.50
C ARG A 16 -2.27 19.22 2.69
N ARG A 17 -1.15 19.56 3.33
CA ARG A 17 0.20 19.49 2.71
C ARG A 17 0.53 18.06 2.31
N ASP A 18 0.38 17.10 3.22
CA ASP A 18 0.70 15.70 2.98
C ASP A 18 -0.17 15.09 1.87
N TYR A 19 -1.44 15.50 1.78
CA TYR A 19 -2.38 15.04 0.76
C TYR A 19 -1.98 15.50 -0.65
N THR A 20 -1.39 16.69 -0.77
CA THR A 20 -0.94 17.23 -2.07
C THR A 20 0.38 16.62 -2.56
N ASP A 21 1.19 16.05 -1.67
CA ASP A 21 2.49 15.46 -2.02
C ASP A 21 2.75 14.16 -1.24
N VAL A 22 2.82 13.06 -1.99
CA VAL A 22 3.12 11.72 -1.46
C VAL A 22 4.44 11.66 -0.69
N GLN A 23 5.42 12.50 -1.00
CA GLN A 23 6.69 12.56 -0.28
C GLN A 23 6.53 13.18 1.11
N HIS A 24 5.68 14.21 1.23
CA HIS A 24 5.31 14.78 2.52
C HIS A 24 4.52 13.78 3.37
N MET A 25 3.53 13.11 2.78
CA MET A 25 2.82 12.00 3.43
C MET A 25 3.79 10.91 3.91
N HIS A 26 4.71 10.49 3.04
CA HIS A 26 5.69 9.46 3.38
C HIS A 26 6.56 9.89 4.55
N ARG A 27 7.05 11.14 4.57
CA ARG A 27 7.84 11.68 5.68
C ARG A 27 7.06 11.69 7.00
N THR A 28 5.81 12.11 7.00
CA THR A 28 4.94 12.10 8.19
C THR A 28 4.71 10.67 8.70
N ILE A 29 4.52 9.70 7.79
CA ILE A 29 4.36 8.29 8.18
C ILE A 29 5.65 7.75 8.78
N MET A 30 6.80 8.08 8.17
CA MET A 30 8.11 7.63 8.67
C MET A 30 8.49 8.25 10.02
N SER A 31 7.94 9.41 10.40
CA SER A 31 8.18 9.98 11.74
C SER A 31 7.55 9.16 12.87
N GLY A 32 6.68 8.21 12.54
CA GLY A 32 6.15 7.24 13.50
C GLY A 32 7.11 6.09 13.84
N TYR A 33 8.33 6.08 13.29
CA TYR A 33 9.29 5.00 13.45
C TYR A 33 10.66 5.54 13.91
N PRO A 34 11.41 4.77 14.71
CA PRO A 34 12.74 5.18 15.14
C PRO A 34 13.71 5.22 13.96
N ASN A 35 14.72 6.10 14.03
CA ASN A 35 15.82 6.06 13.09
C ASN A 35 16.66 4.79 13.30
N LEU A 36 17.08 4.17 12.21
CA LEU A 36 17.95 3.00 12.25
C LEU A 36 19.40 3.40 11.96
N ALA A 37 20.33 2.79 12.69
CA ALA A 37 21.75 2.89 12.41
C ALA A 37 22.12 1.81 11.38
N GLY A 38 22.22 2.18 10.10
CA GLY A 38 22.60 1.26 9.03
C GLY A 38 22.36 1.86 7.65
N ASP A 39 22.87 1.16 6.63
CA ASP A 39 22.77 1.58 5.23
C ASP A 39 21.43 1.18 4.57
N GLU A 40 20.61 0.37 5.24
CA GLU A 40 19.30 -0.02 4.71
C GLU A 40 18.32 1.16 4.77
N PRO A 41 17.57 1.44 3.69
CA PRO A 41 16.54 2.48 3.72
C PRO A 41 15.51 2.21 4.83
N ALA A 42 15.30 3.19 5.71
CA ALA A 42 14.45 3.03 6.90
C ALA A 42 13.05 2.45 6.60
N ARG A 43 12.41 2.88 5.50
CA ARG A 43 11.12 2.32 5.04
C ARG A 43 11.19 0.81 4.82
N GLN A 44 12.27 0.32 4.20
CA GLN A 44 12.47 -1.09 3.88
C GLN A 44 12.70 -1.90 5.16
N ALA A 45 13.60 -1.44 6.02
CA ALA A 45 13.92 -2.09 7.28
C ALA A 45 12.68 -2.22 8.19
N HIS A 46 11.83 -1.20 8.26
CA HIS A 46 10.57 -1.25 9.00
C HIS A 46 9.42 -1.93 8.25
N GLY A 47 9.59 -2.27 6.98
CA GLY A 47 8.53 -2.87 6.15
C GLY A 47 7.29 -1.98 5.98
N VAL A 48 7.47 -0.65 5.94
CA VAL A 48 6.34 0.29 5.96
C VAL A 48 5.58 0.31 4.64
N LEU A 49 4.30 -0.03 4.70
CA LEU A 49 3.30 0.14 3.65
C LEU A 49 2.16 1.00 4.18
N TRP A 50 1.49 1.74 3.31
CA TRP A 50 0.34 2.53 3.70
C TRP A 50 -0.67 2.70 2.58
N ARG A 51 -1.92 2.97 2.96
CA ARG A 51 -3.04 3.25 2.06
C ARG A 51 -3.95 4.30 2.72
N LEU A 52 -4.30 5.33 1.96
CA LEU A 52 -5.25 6.35 2.37
C LEU A 52 -6.61 6.04 1.76
N ASP A 53 -7.61 5.81 2.60
CA ASP A 53 -8.97 5.51 2.18
C ASP A 53 -9.88 6.72 2.45
N PRO A 54 -10.76 7.13 1.51
CA PRO A 54 -11.80 8.09 1.82
C PRO A 54 -12.77 7.49 2.84
N ALA A 55 -13.20 8.33 3.79
CA ALA A 55 -14.18 8.00 4.82
C ALA A 55 -15.31 9.04 4.82
N GLN A 56 -16.42 8.75 5.49
CA GLN A 56 -17.60 9.63 5.51
C GLN A 56 -17.27 11.07 5.95
N HIS A 57 -16.32 11.25 6.88
CA HIS A 57 -15.96 12.54 7.47
C HIS A 57 -14.46 12.87 7.34
N GLY A 58 -13.81 12.43 6.26
CA GLY A 58 -12.39 12.71 6.00
C GLY A 58 -11.68 11.52 5.37
N PHE A 59 -10.55 11.11 5.95
CA PHE A 59 -9.76 10.00 5.46
C PHE A 59 -9.35 9.07 6.59
N THR A 60 -9.23 7.79 6.28
CA THR A 60 -8.59 6.81 7.15
C THR A 60 -7.27 6.39 6.52
N LEU A 61 -6.17 6.64 7.20
CA LEU A 61 -4.84 6.19 6.79
C LEU A 61 -4.52 4.87 7.49
N TYR A 62 -4.38 3.80 6.70
CA TYR A 62 -3.89 2.52 7.17
C TYR A 62 -2.38 2.44 6.97
N VAL A 63 -1.65 2.06 8.01
CA VAL A 63 -0.19 1.87 7.96
C VAL A 63 0.15 0.47 8.46
N GLN A 64 0.81 -0.33 7.63
CA GLN A 64 1.35 -1.64 7.98
C GLN A 64 2.87 -1.56 8.15
N SER A 65 3.41 -2.27 9.13
CA SER A 65 4.85 -2.29 9.40
C SER A 65 5.29 -3.54 10.18
N HIS A 66 6.58 -3.82 10.19
CA HIS A 66 7.18 -4.87 11.02
C HIS A 66 7.47 -4.38 12.44
N THR A 67 7.81 -3.10 12.61
CA THR A 67 8.09 -2.46 13.91
C THR A 67 6.84 -1.78 14.45
N LYS A 68 6.61 -1.84 15.77
CA LYS A 68 5.50 -1.11 16.40
C LYS A 68 5.72 0.40 16.26
N PRO A 69 4.80 1.15 15.63
CA PRO A 69 4.97 2.60 15.50
C PRO A 69 4.60 3.34 16.78
N ASP A 70 5.14 4.56 16.90
CA ASP A 70 4.79 5.55 17.91
C ASP A 70 4.29 6.83 17.22
N TRP A 71 3.01 7.14 17.42
CA TRP A 71 2.34 8.28 16.77
C TRP A 71 2.24 9.52 17.65
N THR A 72 2.88 9.52 18.82
CA THR A 72 2.84 10.65 19.77
C THR A 72 3.50 11.92 19.20
N SER A 73 4.38 11.79 18.21
CA SER A 73 5.07 12.91 17.57
C SER A 73 4.24 13.64 16.51
N LEU A 74 3.05 13.14 16.17
CA LEU A 74 2.18 13.81 15.21
C LEU A 74 1.70 15.16 15.75
N THR A 75 1.65 16.16 14.87
CA THR A 75 1.17 17.50 15.23
C THR A 75 -0.24 17.41 15.83
N PRO A 76 -0.51 18.10 16.96
CA PRO A 76 -1.86 18.17 17.51
C PRO A 76 -2.89 18.58 16.46
N GLY A 77 -4.02 17.85 16.40
CA GLY A 77 -5.07 18.08 15.43
C GLY A 77 -4.84 17.44 14.05
N TYR A 78 -3.75 16.70 13.83
CA TYR A 78 -3.57 15.87 12.62
C TYR A 78 -4.57 14.70 12.57
N LEU A 79 -4.83 14.09 13.72
CA LEU A 79 -5.82 13.03 13.89
C LEU A 79 -7.10 13.57 14.51
N GLN A 80 -8.24 13.00 14.13
CA GLN A 80 -9.54 13.23 14.78
C GLN A 80 -9.63 12.46 16.11
N GLU A 81 -9.07 11.26 16.13
CA GLU A 81 -9.07 10.33 17.27
C GLU A 81 -7.67 9.75 17.49
N PRO A 82 -7.36 9.24 18.69
CA PRO A 82 -6.09 8.56 18.95
C PRO A 82 -5.80 7.42 17.95
N ALA A 83 -4.52 7.23 17.62
CA ALA A 83 -4.09 6.16 16.72
C ALA A 83 -4.41 4.77 17.28
N HIS A 84 -4.98 3.89 16.45
CA HIS A 84 -5.24 2.51 16.82
C HIS A 84 -4.16 1.59 16.24
N VAL A 85 -3.28 1.05 17.08
CA VAL A 85 -2.21 0.13 16.69
C VAL A 85 -2.56 -1.29 17.13
N ARG A 86 -2.55 -2.24 16.20
CA ARG A 86 -2.86 -3.66 16.45
C ARG A 86 -1.77 -4.57 15.90
N ASP A 87 -1.38 -5.57 16.70
CA ASP A 87 -0.56 -6.68 16.22
C ASP A 87 -1.43 -7.66 15.40
N LEU A 88 -0.98 -7.97 14.18
CA LEU A 88 -1.65 -8.85 13.24
C LEU A 88 -1.10 -10.28 13.25
N SER A 89 -0.08 -10.58 14.04
CA SER A 89 0.66 -11.85 13.96
C SER A 89 -0.28 -13.06 14.12
N SER A 90 -1.17 -13.04 15.12
CA SER A 90 -2.17 -14.10 15.33
C SER A 90 -3.17 -14.27 14.18
N ILE A 91 -3.57 -13.17 13.53
CA ILE A 91 -4.50 -13.21 12.40
C ILE A 91 -3.81 -13.78 11.16
N LEU A 92 -2.54 -13.41 10.95
CA LEU A 92 -1.74 -13.90 9.82
C LEU A 92 -1.40 -15.39 9.96
N GLU A 93 -1.09 -15.86 11.16
CA GLU A 93 -0.87 -17.29 11.45
C GLU A 93 -2.13 -18.14 11.17
N ALA A 94 -3.32 -17.53 11.27
CA ALA A 94 -4.58 -18.17 10.95
C ALA A 94 -4.90 -18.21 9.44
N VAL A 95 -4.06 -17.63 8.58
CA VAL A 95 -4.22 -17.72 7.12
C VAL A 95 -3.73 -19.09 6.65
N GLN A 96 -4.65 -19.87 6.06
CA GLN A 96 -4.42 -21.24 5.63
C GLN A 96 -4.75 -21.41 4.14
N PRO A 97 -4.11 -22.36 3.43
CA PRO A 97 -4.43 -22.64 2.04
C PRO A 97 -5.92 -22.88 1.80
N GLY A 98 -6.46 -22.32 0.72
CA GLY A 98 -7.88 -22.45 0.36
C GLY A 98 -8.82 -21.49 1.08
N ARG A 99 -8.35 -20.72 2.07
CA ARG A 99 -9.18 -19.72 2.75
C ARG A 99 -9.52 -18.56 1.82
N LYS A 100 -10.80 -18.21 1.73
CA LYS A 100 -11.26 -17.03 0.99
C LYS A 100 -11.24 -15.81 1.90
N LEU A 101 -10.57 -14.75 1.45
CA LEU A 101 -10.44 -13.49 2.18
C LEU A 101 -10.74 -12.33 1.22
N ALA A 102 -11.45 -11.33 1.72
CA ALA A 102 -11.55 -10.05 1.04
C ALA A 102 -10.28 -9.25 1.30
N PHE A 103 -9.81 -8.52 0.29
CA PHE A 103 -8.71 -7.58 0.44
C PHE A 103 -8.96 -6.31 -0.37
N ARG A 104 -8.21 -5.26 -0.05
CA ARG A 104 -8.18 -4.01 -0.82
C ARG A 104 -6.72 -3.63 -1.05
N LEU A 105 -6.41 -3.23 -2.27
CA LEU A 105 -5.04 -2.95 -2.71
C LEU A 105 -5.01 -1.68 -3.54
N VAL A 106 -4.04 -0.81 -3.26
CA VAL A 106 -3.59 0.25 -4.18
C VAL A 106 -2.24 -0.20 -4.71
N ALA A 107 -2.14 -0.38 -6.01
CA ALA A 107 -0.92 -0.84 -6.69
C ALA A 107 -0.67 -0.04 -7.96
N ASN A 108 0.53 -0.19 -8.52
CA ASN A 108 0.90 0.36 -9.82
C ASN A 108 1.14 -0.80 -10.82
N PRO A 109 0.10 -1.25 -11.55
CA PRO A 109 0.25 -2.30 -12.56
C PRO A 109 1.17 -1.83 -13.68
N THR A 110 2.35 -2.44 -13.81
CA THR A 110 3.38 -2.04 -14.78
C THR A 110 3.87 -3.21 -15.62
N ARG A 111 4.29 -2.91 -16.85
CA ARG A 111 5.05 -3.80 -17.73
C ARG A 111 6.40 -3.22 -18.09
N ALA A 112 7.37 -4.08 -18.37
CA ALA A 112 8.64 -3.66 -18.96
C ALA A 112 8.47 -3.56 -20.48
N GLN A 113 8.71 -2.37 -21.03
CA GLN A 113 8.81 -2.17 -22.47
C GLN A 113 10.27 -2.37 -22.88
N PRO A 114 10.57 -3.27 -23.83
CA PRO A 114 11.92 -3.45 -24.35
C PRO A 114 12.45 -2.10 -24.83
N ALA A 115 13.65 -1.72 -24.37
CA ALA A 115 14.32 -0.57 -24.93
C ALA A 115 14.85 -0.94 -26.33
N LYS A 116 14.76 -0.01 -27.28
CA LYS A 116 15.49 -0.13 -28.55
C LYS A 116 16.98 0.05 -28.23
N GLY A 117 17.68 -1.05 -27.94
CA GLY A 117 19.13 -1.07 -27.77
C GLY A 117 19.81 -1.45 -29.08
N GLU A 118 21.06 -1.04 -29.26
CA GLU A 118 21.91 -1.54 -30.33
C GLU A 118 22.11 -3.06 -30.20
N PRO A 119 22.30 -3.81 -31.31
CA PRO A 119 22.60 -5.24 -31.27
C PRO A 119 23.80 -5.51 -30.35
N GLY A 120 23.58 -6.31 -29.29
CA GLY A 120 24.63 -6.70 -28.33
C GLY A 120 24.51 -6.08 -26.94
N GLN A 121 23.66 -5.06 -26.73
CA GLN A 121 23.42 -4.50 -25.39
C GLN A 121 22.02 -4.86 -24.88
N ARG A 122 21.95 -5.64 -23.79
CA ARG A 122 20.69 -5.87 -23.06
C ARG A 122 20.30 -4.60 -22.30
N ALA A 123 19.66 -3.65 -22.98
CA ALA A 123 19.13 -2.47 -22.36
C ALA A 123 17.96 -2.81 -21.41
N ARG A 124 18.03 -2.35 -20.16
CA ARG A 124 16.98 -2.57 -19.17
C ARG A 124 15.69 -1.87 -19.63
N GLY A 125 14.64 -2.64 -19.89
CA GLY A 125 13.38 -2.12 -20.40
C GLY A 125 12.75 -1.06 -19.49
N LYS A 126 12.14 -0.03 -20.09
CA LYS A 126 11.45 1.04 -19.36
C LYS A 126 10.16 0.48 -18.74
N ARG A 127 9.91 0.74 -17.45
CA ARG A 127 8.62 0.40 -16.83
C ARG A 127 7.56 1.39 -17.28
N VAL A 128 6.45 0.87 -17.77
CA VAL A 128 5.28 1.65 -18.20
C VAL A 128 4.01 1.08 -17.57
N ALA A 129 3.08 1.96 -17.17
CA ALA A 129 1.83 1.56 -16.55
C ALA A 129 0.88 0.89 -17.57
N HIS A 130 0.07 -0.06 -17.09
CA HIS A 130 -1.09 -0.53 -17.83
C HIS A 130 -2.20 0.51 -17.76
N ARG A 131 -2.69 0.97 -18.91
CA ARG A 131 -3.81 1.93 -19.03
C ARG A 131 -5.17 1.26 -19.21
N ASP A 132 -5.16 0.01 -19.64
CA ASP A 132 -6.33 -0.82 -19.87
C ASP A 132 -6.69 -1.55 -18.56
N PRO A 133 -7.91 -1.35 -18.00
CA PRO A 133 -8.38 -2.05 -16.81
C PRO A 133 -8.29 -3.58 -16.90
N GLU A 134 -8.55 -4.18 -18.06
CA GLU A 134 -8.46 -5.63 -18.22
C GLU A 134 -7.03 -6.11 -18.03
N LYS A 135 -6.06 -5.35 -18.54
CA LYS A 135 -4.63 -5.62 -18.35
C LYS A 135 -4.16 -5.40 -16.93
N GLN A 136 -4.78 -4.49 -16.18
CA GLN A 136 -4.51 -4.31 -14.76
C GLN A 136 -5.00 -5.51 -13.93
N ILE A 137 -6.18 -6.05 -14.26
CA ILE A 137 -6.74 -7.25 -13.64
C ILE A 137 -5.88 -8.48 -13.96
N GLU A 138 -5.49 -8.66 -15.23
CA GLU A 138 -4.57 -9.74 -15.66
C GLU A 138 -3.24 -9.66 -14.91
N TRP A 139 -2.69 -8.45 -14.76
CA TRP A 139 -1.47 -8.21 -14.00
C TRP A 139 -1.61 -8.63 -12.53
N LEU A 140 -2.73 -8.29 -11.88
CA LEU A 140 -3.01 -8.65 -10.48
C LEU A 140 -3.17 -10.16 -10.31
N ALA A 141 -3.91 -10.82 -11.19
CA ALA A 141 -4.06 -12.28 -11.19
C ALA A 141 -2.68 -12.98 -11.29
N ARG A 142 -1.81 -12.50 -12.19
CA ARG A 142 -0.43 -12.98 -12.30
C ARG A 142 0.43 -12.72 -11.07
N GLN A 143 0.23 -11.60 -10.37
CA GLN A 143 0.92 -11.39 -9.09
C GLN A 143 0.43 -12.38 -8.05
N GLY A 144 -0.87 -12.66 -8.03
CA GLY A 144 -1.46 -13.68 -7.16
C GLY A 144 -0.78 -15.03 -7.32
N GLU A 145 -0.76 -15.57 -8.53
CA GLU A 145 -0.17 -16.88 -8.82
C GLU A 145 1.29 -16.98 -8.36
N ARG A 146 2.05 -15.89 -8.50
CA ARG A 146 3.46 -15.81 -8.08
C ARG A 146 3.66 -15.69 -6.58
N HIS A 147 2.67 -15.17 -5.86
CA HIS A 147 2.77 -14.81 -4.45
C HIS A 147 1.79 -15.59 -3.56
N GLY A 148 1.20 -16.67 -4.08
CA GLY A 148 0.46 -17.64 -3.29
C GLY A 148 -1.02 -17.29 -3.04
N PHE A 149 -1.64 -16.46 -3.89
CA PHE A 149 -3.09 -16.25 -3.87
C PHE A 149 -3.71 -16.34 -5.27
N VAL A 150 -5.01 -16.60 -5.35
CA VAL A 150 -5.75 -16.54 -6.61
C VAL A 150 -6.95 -15.63 -6.44
N ILE A 151 -7.31 -14.94 -7.52
CA ILE A 151 -8.56 -14.19 -7.55
C ILE A 151 -9.67 -15.17 -7.94
N PRO A 152 -10.68 -15.40 -7.07
CA PRO A 152 -11.78 -16.27 -7.41
C PRO A 152 -12.63 -15.67 -8.54
N LEU A 153 -13.39 -16.50 -9.25
CA LEU A 153 -14.41 -16.02 -10.17
C LEU A 153 -15.68 -15.63 -9.39
N GLY A 154 -16.27 -14.50 -9.77
CA GLY A 154 -17.58 -14.08 -9.32
C GLY A 154 -18.70 -14.80 -10.08
N VAL A 155 -19.95 -14.52 -9.70
CA VAL A 155 -21.16 -15.15 -10.28
C VAL A 155 -21.29 -14.94 -11.79
N ASN A 156 -20.71 -13.86 -12.32
CA ASN A 156 -20.70 -13.53 -13.74
C ASN A 156 -19.57 -14.23 -14.53
N GLY A 157 -18.81 -15.13 -13.91
CA GLY A 157 -17.68 -15.82 -14.53
C GLY A 157 -16.43 -14.95 -14.73
N LYS A 158 -16.42 -13.70 -14.24
CA LYS A 158 -15.26 -12.80 -14.28
C LYS A 158 -14.50 -12.82 -12.95
N PRO A 159 -13.22 -12.42 -12.90
CA PRO A 159 -12.51 -12.26 -11.63
C PRO A 159 -13.30 -11.37 -10.65
N ASP A 160 -13.44 -11.83 -9.40
CA ASP A 160 -14.16 -11.14 -8.33
C ASP A 160 -13.34 -9.95 -7.80
N ILE A 161 -13.31 -8.88 -8.60
CA ILE A 161 -12.59 -7.64 -8.34
C ILE A 161 -13.51 -6.45 -8.67
N ALA A 162 -13.54 -5.47 -7.77
CA ALA A 162 -14.13 -4.17 -8.02
C ALA A 162 -13.00 -3.14 -8.22
N PRO A 163 -12.60 -2.82 -9.46
CA PRO A 163 -11.62 -1.76 -9.69
C PRO A 163 -12.23 -0.41 -9.29
N SER A 164 -11.46 0.43 -8.61
CA SER A 164 -11.86 1.82 -8.38
C SER A 164 -11.98 2.53 -9.73
N PRO A 165 -13.00 3.40 -9.93
CA PRO A 165 -13.08 4.21 -11.14
C PRO A 165 -11.79 5.03 -11.30
N THR A 166 -11.22 4.98 -12.49
CA THR A 166 -10.05 5.78 -12.89
C THR A 166 -10.43 7.23 -13.13
#